data_AF-E6M5G5-F1
#
_entry.id   AF-E6M5G5-F1
#
_cell.length_a   1.000
_cell.length_b   1.000
_cell.length_c   1.000
_cell.angle_alpha   90.00
_cell.angle_beta   90.00
_cell.angle_gamma   90.00
#
_symmetry.space_group_name_H-M   'P 1'
#
loop_
_entity.id
_entity.type
_entity.pdbx_description
1 polymer ?
#
loop_
_entity_poly.entity_id
_entity_poly.type
_entity_poly.pdbx_seq_one_letter_code
_entity_poly.pdbx_strand_id
1 'polypeptide(L)'
;MVTTELALTFPAVIMIVVALALTGAAGMAGVQVNTAARAACRSVAIGEDSAAAVAAGNRLLGGAGGAAGAVSVSTTGKDVQCSATKKMPAMLGMLGMSAKAQAVIPREDSW
;
A
#
# COMPACT_ATOMS: atom_id res chain seq x y z
N MET A 1 -32.35 -21.93 -27.96
CA MET A 1 -32.24 -20.85 -26.94
C MET A 1 -30.92 -20.84 -26.17
N VAL A 2 -29.96 -21.72 -26.46
CA VAL A 2 -28.72 -21.85 -25.66
C VAL A 2 -27.66 -20.77 -25.97
N THR A 3 -27.64 -20.22 -27.19
CA THR A 3 -26.59 -19.29 -27.60
C THR A 3 -26.75 -17.89 -27.02
N THR A 4 -27.98 -17.39 -26.87
CA THR A 4 -28.23 -16.05 -26.31
C THR A 4 -27.93 -15.99 -24.82
N GLU A 5 -28.33 -17.00 -24.07
CA GLU A 5 -28.05 -17.09 -22.63
C GLU A 5 -26.54 -17.23 -22.38
N LEU A 6 -25.83 -18.04 -23.19
CA LEU A 6 -24.38 -18.19 -23.07
C LEU A 6 -23.62 -16.93 -23.51
N ALA A 7 -24.12 -16.21 -24.52
CA ALA A 7 -23.55 -14.95 -24.99
C ALA A 7 -23.63 -13.81 -23.96
N LEU A 8 -24.62 -13.84 -23.07
CA LEU A 8 -24.77 -12.84 -21.99
C LEU A 8 -24.09 -13.26 -20.70
N THR A 9 -24.14 -14.56 -20.35
CA THR A 9 -23.56 -15.07 -19.10
C THR A 9 -22.04 -15.05 -19.13
N PHE A 10 -21.40 -15.38 -20.25
CA PHE A 10 -19.94 -15.43 -20.32
C PHE A 10 -19.26 -14.06 -20.10
N PRO A 11 -19.68 -12.97 -20.77
CA PRO A 11 -19.17 -11.63 -20.46
C PRO A 11 -19.47 -11.20 -19.02
N ALA A 12 -20.64 -11.54 -18.47
CA ALA A 12 -20.99 -11.20 -17.09
C ALA A 12 -20.04 -11.88 -16.09
N VAL A 13 -19.73 -13.17 -16.29
CA VAL A 13 -18.77 -13.90 -15.46
C VAL A 13 -17.37 -13.29 -15.56
N ILE A 14 -16.93 -12.92 -16.76
CA ILE A 14 -15.64 -12.24 -16.96
C ILE A 14 -15.61 -10.93 -16.16
N MET A 15 -16.67 -10.13 -16.22
CA MET A 15 -16.75 -8.88 -15.46
C MET A 15 -16.65 -9.10 -13.95
N ILE A 16 -17.31 -10.15 -13.43
CA ILE A 16 -17.22 -10.51 -12.01
C ILE A 16 -15.79 -10.93 -11.64
N VAL A 17 -15.14 -11.77 -12.46
CA VAL A 17 -13.75 -12.20 -12.21
C VAL A 17 -12.81 -11.01 -12.22
N VAL A 18 -12.96 -10.10 -13.17
CA VAL A 18 -12.18 -8.86 -13.24
C VAL A 18 -12.42 -8.01 -11.99
N ALA A 19 -13.68 -7.82 -11.57
CA ALA A 19 -14.01 -7.06 -10.36
C ALA A 19 -13.37 -7.68 -9.10
N LEU A 20 -13.41 -9.00 -8.95
CA LEU A 20 -12.78 -9.72 -7.85
C LEU A 20 -11.25 -9.57 -7.85
N ALA A 21 -10.63 -9.70 -9.03
CA ALA A 21 -9.19 -9.52 -9.17
C ALA A 21 -8.74 -8.09 -8.81
N LEU A 22 -9.47 -7.08 -9.27
CA LEU A 22 -9.18 -5.68 -8.93
C LEU A 22 -9.36 -5.40 -7.44
N THR A 23 -10.42 -5.94 -6.84
CA THR A 23 -10.68 -5.81 -5.39
C THR A 23 -9.58 -6.48 -4.58
N GLY A 24 -9.16 -7.69 -4.96
CA GLY A 24 -8.06 -8.41 -4.32
C GLY A 24 -6.73 -7.65 -4.42
N ALA A 25 -6.42 -7.10 -5.59
CA ALA A 25 -5.21 -6.29 -5.80
C ALA A 25 -5.22 -5.02 -4.93
N ALA A 26 -6.35 -4.33 -4.85
CA ALA A 26 -6.51 -3.14 -4.00
C ALA A 26 -6.36 -3.49 -2.50
N GLY A 27 -6.99 -4.59 -2.05
CA GLY A 27 -6.87 -5.07 -0.68
C GLY A 27 -5.44 -5.40 -0.29
N MET A 28 -4.71 -6.13 -1.15
CA MET A 28 -3.30 -6.46 -0.91
C MET A 28 -2.41 -5.22 -0.87
N ALA A 29 -2.63 -4.25 -1.77
CA ALA A 29 -1.91 -2.98 -1.74
C ALA A 29 -2.17 -2.21 -0.44
N GLY A 30 -3.42 -2.21 0.06
CA GLY A 30 -3.79 -1.63 1.36
C GLY A 30 -3.03 -2.26 2.54
N VAL A 31 -2.96 -3.59 2.58
CA VAL A 31 -2.19 -4.31 3.61
C VAL A 31 -0.70 -3.98 3.53
N GLN A 32 -0.14 -3.93 2.32
CA GLN A 32 1.29 -3.61 2.11
C GLN A 32 1.65 -2.18 2.55
N VAL A 33 0.84 -1.17 2.20
CA VAL A 33 1.12 0.19 2.66
C VAL A 33 0.96 0.33 4.18
N ASN A 34 -0.03 -0.33 4.79
CA ASN A 34 -0.23 -0.27 6.24
C ASN A 34 0.91 -0.96 7.00
N THR A 35 1.34 -2.14 6.54
CA THR A 35 2.48 -2.86 7.14
C THR A 35 3.79 -2.09 6.96
N ALA A 36 4.02 -1.47 5.81
CA ALA A 36 5.20 -0.64 5.56
C ALA A 36 5.24 0.61 6.47
N ALA A 37 4.12 1.35 6.59
CA ALA A 37 4.05 2.53 7.46
C ALA A 37 4.28 2.16 8.93
N ARG A 38 3.66 1.09 9.42
CA ARG A 38 3.85 0.61 10.80
C ARG A 38 5.26 0.10 11.06
N ALA A 39 5.87 -0.59 10.10
CA ALA A 39 7.25 -1.05 10.22
C ALA A 39 8.23 0.11 10.31
N ALA A 40 8.07 1.14 9.46
CA ALA A 40 8.89 2.35 9.51
C ALA A 40 8.75 3.08 10.86
N CYS A 41 7.54 3.19 11.40
CA CYS A 41 7.35 3.78 12.73
C CYS A 41 7.94 2.92 13.84
N ARG A 42 7.81 1.59 13.75
CA ARG A 42 8.43 0.68 14.72
C ARG A 42 9.95 0.82 14.74
N SER A 43 10.62 0.93 13.59
CA SER A 43 12.06 1.18 13.54
C SER A 43 12.46 2.48 14.24
N VAL A 44 11.72 3.57 13.99
CA VAL A 44 11.97 4.84 14.69
C VAL A 44 11.73 4.72 16.20
N ALA A 45 10.69 3.98 16.62
CA ALA A 45 10.41 3.75 18.04
C ALA A 45 11.51 2.97 18.76
N ILE A 46 12.27 2.13 18.03
CA ILE A 46 13.43 1.37 18.57
C ILE A 46 14.70 2.24 18.59
N GLY A 47 14.63 3.48 18.10
CA GLY A 47 15.74 4.43 18.06
C GLY A 47 16.59 4.33 16.78
N GLU A 48 16.14 3.62 15.75
CA GLU A 48 16.83 3.61 14.46
C GLU A 48 16.66 4.96 13.75
N ASP A 49 17.65 5.31 12.91
CA ASP A 49 17.59 6.53 12.11
C ASP A 49 16.46 6.48 11.06
N SER A 50 15.98 7.66 10.67
CA SER A 50 14.91 7.84 9.68
C SER A 50 15.23 7.17 8.35
N ALA A 51 16.50 7.16 7.93
CA ALA A 51 16.91 6.48 6.69
C ALA A 51 16.77 4.95 6.78
N ALA A 52 17.14 4.37 7.93
CA ALA A 52 16.98 2.93 8.19
C ALA A 52 15.50 2.55 8.26
N ALA A 53 14.67 3.41 8.88
CA ALA A 53 13.24 3.22 8.96
C ALA A 53 12.53 3.24 7.59
N VAL A 54 12.90 4.20 6.74
CA VAL A 54 12.41 4.26 5.36
C VAL A 54 12.85 3.02 4.57
N ALA A 55 14.09 2.56 4.74
CA ALA A 55 14.57 1.35 4.09
C ALA A 55 13.80 0.10 4.54
N ALA A 56 13.49 -0.03 5.83
CA ALA A 56 12.68 -1.13 6.38
C ALA A 56 11.27 -1.14 5.78
N GLY A 57 10.61 0.02 5.73
CA GLY A 57 9.29 0.15 5.10
C GLY A 57 9.30 -0.14 3.59
N ASN A 58 10.31 0.35 2.87
CA ASN A 58 10.46 0.12 1.43
C ASN A 58 10.68 -1.36 1.07
N ARG A 59 11.39 -2.13 1.91
CA ARG A 59 11.53 -3.59 1.72
C ARG A 59 10.17 -4.30 1.73
N LEU A 60 9.25 -3.86 2.59
CA LEU A 60 7.91 -4.45 2.72
C LEU A 60 6.95 -4.02 1.60
N LEU A 61 7.19 -2.85 0.98
CA LEU A 61 6.41 -2.43 -0.19
C LEU A 61 6.66 -3.30 -1.44
N GLY A 62 7.70 -4.15 -1.43
CA GLY A 62 7.85 -5.24 -2.39
C GLY A 62 8.03 -4.79 -3.84
N GLY A 63 8.91 -3.84 -4.10
CA GLY A 63 9.26 -3.41 -5.46
C GLY A 63 10.63 -3.94 -5.88
N ALA A 64 10.67 -4.92 -6.79
CA ALA A 64 11.83 -5.08 -7.66
C ALA A 64 11.95 -3.81 -8.51
N GLY A 65 12.89 -2.92 -8.18
CA GLY A 65 13.19 -1.73 -8.97
C GLY A 65 12.49 -0.42 -8.56
N GLY A 66 12.06 -0.23 -7.31
CA GLY A 66 11.83 1.11 -6.72
C GLY A 66 10.73 2.01 -7.33
N ALA A 67 10.10 1.64 -8.44
CA ALA A 67 9.21 2.54 -9.19
C ALA A 67 7.74 2.56 -8.71
N ALA A 68 7.35 1.67 -7.79
CA ALA A 68 5.95 1.43 -7.46
C ALA A 68 5.44 2.07 -6.16
N GLY A 69 6.31 2.55 -5.27
CA GLY A 69 5.88 3.12 -4.00
C GLY A 69 7.01 3.77 -3.21
N ALA A 70 6.64 4.57 -2.21
CA ALA A 70 7.57 5.30 -1.36
C ALA A 70 7.08 5.30 0.09
N VAL A 71 8.03 5.14 1.02
CA VAL A 71 7.84 5.43 2.44
C VAL A 71 8.52 6.75 2.76
N SER A 72 7.85 7.56 3.57
CA SER A 72 8.40 8.78 4.16
C SER A 72 8.16 8.79 5.66
N VAL A 73 9.14 9.28 6.40
CA VAL A 73 9.07 9.50 7.83
C VAL A 73 9.22 11.01 8.04
N SER A 74 8.31 11.61 8.81
CA SER A 74 8.32 13.03 9.13
C SER A 74 7.99 13.22 10.60
N THR A 75 8.71 14.12 11.26
CA THR A 75 8.42 14.51 12.64
C THR A 75 7.50 15.72 12.63
N THR A 76 6.37 15.63 13.32
CA THR A 76 5.39 16.71 13.48
C THR A 76 5.22 16.99 14.96
N GLY A 77 5.87 18.06 15.45
CA GLY A 77 5.90 18.37 16.87
C GLY A 77 6.58 17.25 17.67
N LYS A 78 5.83 16.65 18.60
CA LYS A 78 6.29 15.51 19.41
C LYS A 78 6.00 14.16 18.76
N ASP A 79 5.29 14.11 17.64
CA ASP A 79 4.90 12.84 17.03
C ASP A 79 5.78 12.53 15.82
N VAL A 80 6.11 11.26 15.63
CA VAL A 80 6.68 10.77 14.38
C VAL A 80 5.56 10.17 13.54
N GLN A 81 5.40 10.72 12.34
CA GLN A 81 4.46 10.23 11.34
C GLN A 81 5.22 9.46 10.26
N CYS A 82 4.76 8.24 9.99
CA CYS A 82 5.28 7.42 8.91
C CYS A 82 4.17 7.20 7.90
N SER A 83 4.40 7.60 6.65
CA SER A 83 3.45 7.38 5.57
C SER A 83 4.05 6.49 4.50
N ALA A 84 3.25 5.58 3.98
CA ALA A 84 3.59 4.73 2.85
C ALA A 84 2.58 4.95 1.74
N THR A 85 3.06 5.11 0.52
CA THR A 85 2.24 5.26 -0.68
C THR A 85 2.68 4.25 -1.71
N LYS A 86 1.73 3.62 -2.41
CA LYS A 86 2.00 2.67 -3.49
C LYS A 86 1.06 2.95 -4.66
N LYS A 87 1.61 3.08 -5.86
CA LYS A 87 0.82 3.11 -7.10
C LYS A 87 0.19 1.73 -7.31
N MET A 88 -1.10 1.72 -7.65
CA MET A 88 -1.78 0.47 -7.92
C MET A 88 -1.20 -0.18 -9.19
N PRO A 89 -1.09 -1.52 -9.24
CA PRO A 89 -0.72 -2.21 -10.47
C PRO A 89 -1.89 -2.23 -11.47
N ALA A 90 -1.59 -2.60 -12.71
CA ALA A 90 -2.57 -2.89 -13.77
C ALA A 90 -3.54 -1.72 -14.03
N MET A 91 -4.79 -2.05 -14.38
CA MET A 91 -5.84 -1.08 -14.75
C MET A 91 -6.07 0.00 -13.69
N LEU A 92 -5.98 -0.35 -12.40
CA LEU A 92 -6.12 0.60 -11.29
C LEU A 92 -5.02 1.67 -11.35
N GLY A 93 -3.79 1.28 -11.66
CA GLY A 93 -2.67 2.22 -11.85
C GLY A 93 -2.83 3.09 -13.09
N MET A 94 -3.38 2.52 -14.18
CA MET A 94 -3.68 3.26 -15.40
C MET A 94 -4.75 4.33 -15.21
N LEU A 95 -5.69 4.09 -14.30
CA LEU A 95 -6.68 5.06 -13.83
C LEU A 95 -6.12 6.07 -12.81
N GLY A 96 -4.82 6.01 -12.52
CA GLY A 96 -4.16 6.92 -11.58
C GLY A 96 -4.38 6.60 -10.10
N MET A 97 -4.90 5.41 -9.77
CA MET A 97 -5.17 5.06 -8.37
C MET A 97 -3.89 4.71 -7.60
N SER A 98 -3.85 5.11 -6.34
CA SER A 98 -2.77 4.79 -5.40
C SER A 98 -3.34 4.41 -4.03
N ALA A 99 -2.69 3.47 -3.34
CA ALA A 99 -2.92 3.23 -1.92
C ALA A 99 -2.02 4.14 -1.09
N LYS A 100 -2.55 4.64 0.01
CA LYS A 100 -1.80 5.39 1.02
C LYS A 100 -2.20 4.88 2.40
N ALA A 101 -1.23 4.79 3.30
CA ALA A 101 -1.46 4.58 4.71
C ALA A 101 -0.52 5.46 5.54
N GLN A 102 -0.94 5.74 6.77
CA GLN A 102 -0.18 6.53 7.72
C GLN A 102 -0.25 5.87 9.09
N ALA A 103 0.88 5.86 9.79
CA ALA A 103 1.03 5.48 11.17
C ALA A 103 1.64 6.66 11.93
N VAL A 104 1.25 6.83 13.19
CA VAL A 104 1.78 7.89 14.06
C VAL A 104 2.21 7.22 15.36
N ILE A 105 3.40 7.60 15.83
CA ILE A 105 3.87 7.24 17.17
C ILE A 105 4.21 8.53 17.93
N PRO A 106 3.85 8.64 19.21
CA PRO A 106 4.36 9.71 20.04
C PRO A 106 5.86 9.49 20.24
N ARG A 107 6.66 10.53 20.01
CA ARG A 107 8.05 10.57 20.43
C ARG A 107 8.03 10.99 21.89
N GLU A 108 8.24 10.02 22.76
CA GLU A 108 8.54 10.27 24.16
C GLU A 108 9.97 10.81 24.19
N ASP A 109 10.12 12.10 23.94
CA ASP A 109 11.39 12.78 24.10
C ASP A 109 11.80 12.57 25.57
N SER A 110 12.89 11.83 25.74
CA SER A 110 13.65 11.61 26.96
C SER A 110 13.53 12.75 27.98
N TRP A 111 13.17 12.39 29.21
CA TRP A 111 13.41 13.22 30.39
C TRP A 111 14.89 13.63 30.49
#